data_AF-A0A7S3YGJ8-F1
#
_entry.id   AF-A0A7S3YGJ8-F1
#
_cell.length_a   1.000
_cell.length_b   1.000
_cell.length_c   1.000
_cell.angle_alpha   90.00
_cell.angle_beta   90.00
_cell.angle_gamma   90.00
#
_symmetry.space_group_name_H-M   'P 1'
#
loop_
_entity.id
_entity.type
_entity.pdbx_description
1 polymer ?
#
loop_
_entity_poly.entity_id
_entity_poly.type
_entity_poly.pdbx_seq_one_letter_code
_entity_poly.pdbx_strand_id
1 'polypeptide(L)'
;SGYPEPANGGRPPRLSSAIGPRAMIVLVIGGSCFVGRALVDALVDSSRASGDLGHLPDISRVVVLNRGRKYWRRQNSKSRSDLPASVMHLKCDRMKKRRLAKAMDDLRESREFQGEKICVVDFCAYKPSHLRPVIKSLQQRLTHYVFISSDSIYEVCGKPRDSGPSGDSGRSPDRSSRHLRESDAVRPSSEKEKQRLKGKDSYGHKKLRCEEYLARKSGKYNFASTSLRLCDVIGPYDNTDRFWSSYLWFKYAGDQPVRSDGELQTRLSLTSSQDAVSAIIRVLQNVSGPGIDSKESRDSYRSRLKSYNVAMKETPSLLEFLRMIASHAKQPRPRKAEDSKEMEEEKNRDGKTDPSPQSYNIDVPMVKSKDEGGIPYPYFPSVTRGPVSVQSIVKALKWEPPMTLAEAVKKACEFFEMAETDFPEEAAEAVKNLPRRVRSMVKSRMRPAFS
;
A
#
# COMPACT_ATOMS: atom_id res chain seq x y z
N SER A 1 30.65 -65.00 -45.68
CA SER A 1 31.19 -63.72 -45.18
C SER A 1 30.21 -62.62 -45.60
N GLY A 2 29.20 -62.28 -44.80
CA GLY A 2 29.37 -61.45 -43.61
C GLY A 2 28.95 -60.01 -43.94
N TYR A 3 27.66 -59.79 -44.21
CA TYR A 3 27.06 -58.45 -44.25
C TYR A 3 26.21 -58.29 -42.97
N PRO A 4 26.51 -57.31 -42.09
CA PRO A 4 25.75 -57.11 -40.87
C PRO A 4 24.48 -56.29 -41.11
N GLU A 5 23.43 -56.65 -40.37
CA GLU A 5 22.14 -55.96 -40.29
C GLU A 5 22.28 -54.50 -39.82
N PRO A 6 21.39 -53.59 -40.27
CA PRO A 6 21.31 -52.24 -39.73
C PRO A 6 20.60 -52.24 -38.37
N ALA A 7 21.29 -51.71 -37.38
CA ALA A 7 20.89 -51.63 -35.98
C ALA A 7 19.61 -50.81 -35.74
N ASN A 8 18.84 -51.32 -34.78
CA ASN A 8 17.68 -50.73 -34.12
C ASN A 8 17.77 -49.23 -33.80
N GLY A 9 16.71 -48.49 -34.17
CA GLY A 9 15.91 -47.74 -33.20
C GLY A 9 16.58 -46.59 -32.43
N GLY A 10 17.09 -45.59 -33.14
CA GLY A 10 17.39 -44.30 -32.53
C GLY A 10 16.11 -43.53 -32.17
N ARG A 11 15.68 -43.59 -30.91
CA ARG A 11 14.72 -42.61 -30.36
C ARG A 11 15.33 -41.21 -30.52
N PRO A 12 14.56 -40.19 -30.96
CA PRO A 12 15.07 -38.83 -30.98
C PRO A 12 15.50 -38.42 -29.56
N PRO A 13 16.55 -37.59 -29.43
CA PRO A 13 17.05 -37.19 -28.13
C PRO A 13 15.92 -36.54 -27.34
N ARG A 14 15.66 -37.07 -26.14
CA ARG A 14 14.80 -36.42 -25.16
C ARG A 14 15.40 -35.04 -24.92
N LEU A 15 14.68 -33.99 -25.38
CA LEU A 15 14.89 -32.61 -24.96
C LEU A 15 15.11 -32.63 -23.45
N SER A 16 16.33 -32.29 -23.05
CA SER A 16 16.72 -32.25 -21.64
C SER A 16 15.75 -31.33 -20.91
N SER A 17 15.11 -31.87 -19.88
CA SER A 17 14.17 -31.19 -19.00
C SER A 17 14.89 -30.23 -18.04
N ALA A 18 15.84 -29.45 -18.54
CA ALA A 18 16.40 -28.32 -17.80
C ALA A 18 15.39 -27.17 -17.87
N ILE A 19 14.29 -27.31 -17.14
CA ILE A 19 13.32 -26.23 -16.94
C ILE A 19 14.04 -25.22 -16.03
N GLY A 20 14.67 -24.21 -16.63
CA GLY A 20 15.04 -22.99 -15.92
C GLY A 20 13.81 -22.41 -15.20
N PRO A 21 13.99 -21.53 -14.20
CA PRO A 21 12.86 -20.91 -13.51
C PRO A 21 11.89 -20.34 -14.55
N ARG A 22 10.64 -20.84 -14.55
CA ARG A 22 9.65 -20.43 -15.55
C ARG A 22 9.37 -18.94 -15.38
N ALA A 23 9.62 -18.15 -16.42
CA ALA A 23 9.31 -16.72 -16.45
C ALA A 23 7.83 -16.45 -16.11
N MET A 24 7.59 -15.36 -15.38
CA MET A 24 6.30 -15.02 -14.80
C MET A 24 5.78 -13.67 -15.31
N ILE A 25 4.49 -13.62 -15.62
CA ILE A 25 3.75 -12.38 -15.79
C ILE A 25 3.32 -11.87 -14.42
N VAL A 26 3.61 -10.60 -14.12
CA VAL A 26 3.02 -9.89 -12.99
C VAL A 26 1.90 -8.97 -13.50
N LEU A 27 0.65 -9.36 -13.21
CA LEU A 27 -0.54 -8.57 -13.50
C LEU A 27 -0.88 -7.66 -12.32
N VAL A 28 -0.63 -6.37 -12.47
CA VAL A 28 -0.96 -5.34 -11.49
C VAL A 28 -2.33 -4.74 -11.81
N ILE A 29 -3.35 -5.03 -10.98
CA ILE A 29 -4.70 -4.47 -11.12
C ILE A 29 -4.83 -3.23 -10.25
N GLY A 30 -4.89 -2.07 -10.90
CA GLY A 30 -4.65 -0.78 -10.27
C GLY A 30 -3.15 -0.54 -10.17
N GLY A 31 -2.64 0.46 -10.89
CA GLY A 31 -1.20 0.76 -10.95
C GLY A 31 -0.92 2.19 -11.43
N SER A 32 -1.93 3.05 -11.36
CA SER A 32 -1.87 4.42 -11.90
C SER A 32 -1.46 5.45 -10.85
N CYS A 33 -1.63 5.14 -9.57
CA CYS A 33 -1.39 6.05 -8.45
C CYS A 33 -0.87 5.30 -7.23
N PHE A 34 -0.31 6.08 -6.30
CA PHE A 34 0.11 5.68 -4.98
C PHE A 34 0.95 4.38 -4.95
N VAL A 35 0.64 3.45 -4.05
CA VAL A 35 1.35 2.16 -3.91
C VAL A 35 1.35 1.35 -5.21
N GLY A 36 0.25 1.38 -5.96
CA GLY A 36 0.17 0.66 -7.23
C GLY A 36 1.13 1.21 -8.28
N ARG A 37 1.29 2.54 -8.33
CA ARG A 37 2.28 3.19 -9.21
C ARG A 37 3.70 2.87 -8.76
N ALA A 38 3.98 3.02 -7.46
CA ALA A 38 5.29 2.71 -6.90
C ALA A 38 5.71 1.26 -7.15
N LEU A 39 4.77 0.30 -7.11
CA LEU A 39 5.05 -1.09 -7.47
C LEU A 39 5.39 -1.23 -8.95
N VAL A 40 4.63 -0.59 -9.85
CA VAL A 40 4.89 -0.68 -11.30
C VAL A 40 6.27 -0.10 -11.62
N ASP A 41 6.61 1.06 -11.06
CA ASP A 41 7.93 1.67 -11.24
C ASP A 41 9.03 0.72 -10.73
N ALA A 42 8.87 0.15 -9.53
CA ALA A 42 9.81 -0.81 -8.99
C ALA A 42 9.97 -2.06 -9.88
N LEU A 43 8.88 -2.67 -10.35
CA LEU A 43 8.94 -3.87 -11.20
C LEU A 43 9.62 -3.62 -12.56
N VAL A 44 9.55 -2.39 -13.08
CA VAL A 44 10.19 -2.00 -14.34
C VAL A 44 11.67 -1.66 -14.11
N ASP A 45 11.95 -0.86 -13.07
CA ASP A 45 13.30 -0.39 -12.74
C ASP A 45 14.20 -1.51 -12.22
N SER A 46 13.64 -2.57 -11.64
CA SER A 46 14.36 -3.75 -11.19
C SER A 46 15.00 -4.61 -12.28
N SER A 47 14.75 -4.32 -13.57
CA SER A 47 15.63 -4.79 -14.64
C SER A 47 17.05 -4.17 -14.57
N ARG A 48 17.24 -3.16 -13.70
CA ARG A 48 18.51 -2.48 -13.40
C ARG A 48 18.88 -2.44 -11.90
N ALA A 49 17.91 -2.62 -10.99
CA ALA A 49 18.12 -2.49 -9.55
C ALA A 49 18.57 -3.79 -8.87
N SER A 50 19.84 -4.15 -9.05
CA SER A 50 20.56 -5.12 -8.23
C SER A 50 20.95 -4.49 -6.87
N GLY A 51 19.97 -4.06 -6.07
CA GLY A 51 20.15 -3.43 -4.75
C GLY A 51 19.31 -4.08 -3.65
N ASP A 52 19.26 -3.44 -2.47
CA ASP A 52 18.72 -3.91 -1.16
C ASP A 52 17.34 -4.61 -1.17
N LEU A 53 16.55 -4.49 -2.24
CA LEU A 53 15.27 -5.19 -2.42
C LEU A 53 15.44 -6.68 -2.80
N GLY A 54 16.67 -7.12 -3.08
CA GLY A 54 17.01 -8.48 -3.49
C GLY A 54 16.64 -8.78 -4.96
N HIS A 55 17.08 -9.93 -5.45
CA HIS A 55 16.79 -10.37 -6.83
C HIS A 55 15.27 -10.55 -7.03
N LEU A 56 14.66 -9.83 -7.98
CA LEU A 56 13.26 -10.08 -8.35
C LEU A 56 13.12 -11.49 -8.95
N PRO A 57 11.93 -12.13 -8.89
CA PRO A 57 11.73 -13.32 -9.70
C PRO A 57 11.95 -13.03 -11.19
N ASP A 58 12.18 -14.07 -11.99
CA ASP A 58 12.25 -13.92 -13.45
C ASP A 58 10.87 -13.47 -13.98
N ILE A 59 10.75 -12.16 -14.25
CA ILE A 59 9.53 -11.53 -14.73
C ILE A 59 9.68 -11.29 -16.23
N SER A 60 8.94 -12.06 -17.02
CA SER A 60 8.86 -11.87 -18.47
C SER A 60 8.14 -10.57 -18.84
N ARG A 61 7.08 -10.25 -18.10
CA ARG A 61 6.20 -9.12 -18.42
C ARG A 61 5.51 -8.53 -17.20
N VAL A 62 5.54 -7.20 -17.12
CA VAL A 62 4.67 -6.42 -16.25
C VAL A 62 3.43 -6.00 -17.05
N VAL A 63 2.25 -6.41 -16.59
CA VAL A 63 0.97 -6.06 -17.19
C VAL A 63 0.18 -5.21 -16.20
N VAL A 64 -0.28 -4.04 -16.60
CA VAL A 64 -1.12 -3.17 -15.77
C VAL A 64 -2.55 -3.16 -16.29
N LEU A 65 -3.51 -3.47 -15.43
CA LEU A 65 -4.94 -3.31 -15.72
C LEU A 65 -5.51 -2.12 -14.96
N ASN A 66 -6.00 -1.10 -15.67
CA ASN A 66 -6.68 0.05 -15.09
C ASN A 66 -7.62 0.72 -16.12
N ARG A 67 -8.34 1.77 -15.70
CA ARG A 67 -9.31 2.50 -16.56
C ARG A 67 -8.67 3.37 -17.64
N GLY A 68 -7.35 3.59 -17.58
CA GLY A 68 -6.63 4.56 -18.40
C GLY A 68 -7.00 6.01 -18.07
N ARG A 69 -7.33 6.28 -16.79
CA ARG A 69 -7.42 7.64 -16.27
C ARG A 69 -6.01 8.21 -16.17
N LYS A 70 -5.88 9.49 -16.46
CA LYS A 70 -4.64 10.21 -16.31
C LYS A 70 -4.55 10.72 -14.88
N TYR A 71 -3.45 10.40 -14.21
CA TYR A 71 -3.16 10.82 -12.85
C TYR A 71 -1.71 11.23 -12.82
N TRP A 72 -1.39 12.28 -12.06
CA TRP A 72 -0.03 12.78 -11.89
C TRP A 72 0.62 13.10 -13.23
N ARG A 73 -0.13 13.80 -14.10
CA ARG A 73 0.36 14.19 -15.42
C ARG A 73 1.03 15.55 -15.33
N ARG A 74 2.34 15.59 -15.55
CA ARG A 74 3.08 16.85 -15.70
C ARG A 74 2.47 17.68 -16.82
N GLN A 75 2.20 18.96 -16.57
CA GLN A 75 1.56 19.86 -17.53
C GLN A 75 2.25 19.88 -18.91
N ASN A 76 3.57 19.68 -18.94
CA ASN A 76 4.38 19.72 -20.16
C ASN A 76 4.69 18.34 -20.78
N SER A 77 4.11 17.26 -20.26
CA SER A 77 4.36 15.92 -20.81
C SER A 77 3.56 15.66 -22.09
N LYS A 78 4.29 15.47 -23.20
CA LYS A 78 3.74 14.99 -24.49
C LYS A 78 3.44 13.48 -24.49
N SER A 79 3.81 12.73 -23.44
CA SER A 79 3.54 11.30 -23.37
C SER A 79 2.03 11.02 -23.44
N ARG A 80 1.65 10.01 -24.23
CA ARG A 80 0.26 9.54 -24.34
C ARG A 80 -0.14 8.61 -23.18
N SER A 81 0.83 8.08 -22.45
CA SER A 81 0.66 7.13 -21.34
C SER A 81 1.45 7.58 -20.11
N ASP A 82 0.82 7.47 -18.93
CA ASP A 82 1.48 7.70 -17.63
C ASP A 82 2.22 6.44 -17.13
N LEU A 83 2.15 5.33 -17.87
CA LEU A 83 2.86 4.08 -17.58
C LEU A 83 4.16 3.99 -18.41
N PRO A 84 5.23 3.37 -17.87
CA PRO A 84 6.46 3.09 -18.60
C PRO A 84 6.22 2.33 -19.92
N ALA A 85 7.01 2.61 -20.95
CA ALA A 85 6.83 2.02 -22.29
C ALA A 85 6.98 0.48 -22.32
N SER A 86 7.74 -0.09 -21.39
CA SER A 86 7.94 -1.54 -21.24
C SER A 86 6.73 -2.27 -20.65
N VAL A 87 5.77 -1.54 -20.08
CA VAL A 87 4.58 -2.11 -19.44
C VAL A 87 3.47 -2.34 -20.46
N MET A 88 2.93 -3.56 -20.46
CA MET A 88 1.73 -3.85 -21.23
C MET A 88 0.49 -3.28 -20.52
N HIS A 89 -0.24 -2.38 -21.16
CA HIS A 89 -1.44 -1.76 -20.59
C HIS A 89 -2.73 -2.44 -21.06
N LEU A 90 -3.42 -3.11 -20.14
CA LEU A 90 -4.80 -3.59 -20.33
C LEU A 90 -5.80 -2.53 -19.87
N LYS A 91 -6.23 -1.66 -20.79
CA LYS A 91 -7.22 -0.61 -20.49
C LYS A 91 -8.63 -1.21 -20.30
N CYS A 92 -9.01 -1.45 -19.05
CA CYS A 92 -10.30 -2.01 -18.68
C CYS A 92 -10.82 -1.45 -17.35
N ASP A 93 -12.10 -1.09 -17.30
CA ASP A 93 -12.80 -0.85 -16.03
C ASP A 93 -13.22 -2.18 -15.41
N ARG A 94 -12.68 -2.48 -14.23
CA ARG A 94 -13.02 -3.67 -13.42
C ARG A 94 -14.52 -3.88 -13.23
N MET A 95 -15.30 -2.79 -13.18
CA MET A 95 -16.74 -2.88 -12.98
C MET A 95 -17.47 -3.45 -14.21
N LYS A 96 -16.84 -3.43 -15.40
CA LYS A 96 -17.37 -4.01 -16.64
C LYS A 96 -17.02 -5.50 -16.72
N LYS A 97 -17.68 -6.32 -15.90
CA LYS A 97 -17.37 -7.76 -15.68
C LYS A 97 -17.10 -8.57 -16.95
N ARG A 98 -17.91 -8.41 -18.01
CA ARG A 98 -17.72 -9.12 -19.29
C ARG A 98 -16.44 -8.71 -20.00
N ARG A 99 -16.16 -7.40 -20.05
CA ARG A 99 -14.91 -6.85 -20.62
C ARG A 99 -13.69 -7.27 -19.81
N LEU A 100 -13.80 -7.26 -18.47
CA LEU A 100 -12.74 -7.75 -17.60
C LEU A 100 -12.46 -9.23 -17.85
N ALA A 101 -13.49 -10.08 -17.87
CA ALA A 101 -13.34 -11.50 -18.15
C ALA A 101 -12.65 -11.73 -19.50
N LYS A 102 -13.14 -11.07 -20.56
CA LYS A 102 -12.51 -11.13 -21.88
C LYS A 102 -11.04 -10.72 -21.85
N ALA A 103 -10.69 -9.60 -21.22
CA ALA A 103 -9.28 -9.17 -21.14
C ALA A 103 -8.39 -10.18 -20.39
N MET A 104 -8.93 -10.87 -19.38
CA MET A 104 -8.21 -11.93 -18.66
C MET A 104 -8.12 -13.22 -19.48
N ASP A 105 -9.15 -13.57 -20.24
CA ASP A 105 -9.14 -14.70 -21.17
C ASP A 105 -8.13 -14.46 -22.31
N ASP A 106 -8.13 -13.26 -22.89
CA ASP A 106 -7.16 -12.84 -23.92
C ASP A 106 -5.72 -12.89 -23.38
N LEU A 107 -5.48 -12.45 -22.14
CA LEU A 107 -4.17 -12.58 -21.48
C LEU A 107 -3.80 -14.05 -21.23
N ARG A 108 -4.75 -14.88 -20.79
CA ARG A 108 -4.55 -16.31 -20.56
C ARG A 108 -4.19 -17.03 -21.86
N GLU A 109 -4.85 -16.70 -22.95
CA GLU A 109 -4.75 -17.37 -24.26
C GLU A 109 -3.69 -16.77 -25.18
N SER A 110 -3.04 -15.67 -24.77
CA SER A 110 -1.99 -15.03 -25.55
C SER A 110 -0.90 -16.02 -25.95
N ARG A 111 -0.67 -16.13 -27.26
CA ARG A 111 0.43 -16.93 -27.85
C ARG A 111 1.80 -16.37 -27.49
N GLU A 112 1.90 -15.05 -27.31
CA GLU A 112 3.15 -14.37 -26.91
C GLU A 112 3.67 -14.89 -25.56
N PHE A 113 2.75 -15.21 -24.64
CA PHE A 113 3.09 -15.62 -23.28
C PHE A 113 2.72 -17.08 -23.00
N GLN A 114 2.74 -17.93 -24.02
CA GLN A 114 2.30 -19.32 -23.88
C GLN A 114 3.15 -20.05 -22.82
N GLY A 115 2.48 -20.70 -21.87
CA GLY A 115 3.15 -21.46 -20.81
C GLY A 115 3.61 -20.64 -19.60
N GLU A 116 3.64 -19.31 -19.69
CA GLU A 116 4.03 -18.45 -18.56
C GLU A 116 2.98 -18.46 -17.46
N LYS A 117 3.44 -18.35 -16.22
CA LYS A 117 2.56 -18.25 -15.04
C LYS A 117 2.17 -16.80 -14.79
N ILE A 118 0.99 -16.59 -14.21
CA ILE A 118 0.45 -15.26 -13.91
C ILE A 118 0.32 -15.11 -12.40
N CYS A 119 1.04 -14.14 -11.84
CA CYS A 119 0.81 -13.63 -10.49
C CYS A 119 -0.01 -12.34 -10.59
N VAL A 120 -1.04 -12.21 -9.76
CA VAL A 120 -1.88 -11.02 -9.70
C VAL A 120 -1.55 -10.22 -8.45
N VAL A 121 -1.35 -8.91 -8.58
CA VAL A 121 -1.32 -7.96 -7.46
C VAL A 121 -2.50 -7.01 -7.61
N ASP A 122 -3.45 -7.03 -6.68
CA ASP A 122 -4.74 -6.35 -6.83
C ASP A 122 -4.98 -5.26 -5.78
N PHE A 123 -4.82 -4.01 -6.21
CA PHE A 123 -5.08 -2.80 -5.42
C PHE A 123 -6.55 -2.36 -5.48
N CYS A 124 -7.31 -2.79 -6.48
CA CYS A 124 -8.66 -2.28 -6.77
C CYS A 124 -9.79 -3.22 -6.32
N ALA A 125 -9.50 -4.26 -5.53
CA ALA A 125 -10.53 -5.16 -5.01
C ALA A 125 -11.11 -4.65 -3.70
N TYR A 126 -12.43 -4.58 -3.65
CA TYR A 126 -13.17 -4.11 -2.48
C TYR A 126 -14.25 -5.08 -2.04
N LYS A 127 -14.64 -6.06 -2.88
CA LYS A 127 -15.66 -7.07 -2.56
C LYS A 127 -15.43 -8.34 -3.40
N PRO A 128 -15.94 -9.52 -2.98
CA PRO A 128 -15.70 -10.79 -3.67
C PRO A 128 -16.07 -10.79 -5.17
N SER A 129 -17.08 -10.01 -5.57
CA SER A 129 -17.48 -9.90 -6.97
C SER A 129 -16.42 -9.25 -7.87
N HIS A 130 -15.42 -8.56 -7.30
CA HIS A 130 -14.29 -7.99 -8.06
C HIS A 130 -13.23 -9.05 -8.37
N LEU A 131 -13.02 -10.00 -7.45
CA LEU A 131 -12.04 -11.07 -7.56
C LEU A 131 -12.51 -12.18 -8.52
N ARG A 132 -13.81 -12.50 -8.47
CA ARG A 132 -14.38 -13.66 -9.17
C ARG A 132 -14.09 -13.71 -10.68
N PRO A 133 -14.24 -12.62 -11.47
CA PRO A 133 -13.95 -12.67 -12.91
C PRO A 133 -12.47 -12.97 -13.18
N VAL A 134 -11.56 -12.33 -12.44
CA VAL A 134 -10.10 -12.52 -12.60
C VAL A 134 -9.71 -13.97 -12.32
N ILE A 135 -10.12 -14.52 -11.17
CA ILE A 135 -9.79 -15.89 -10.78
C ILE A 135 -10.41 -16.91 -11.74
N LYS A 136 -11.67 -16.71 -12.15
CA LYS A 136 -12.37 -17.65 -13.04
C LYS A 136 -11.77 -17.65 -14.45
N SER A 137 -11.33 -16.49 -14.94
CA SER A 137 -10.73 -16.37 -16.28
C SER A 137 -9.27 -16.82 -16.30
N LEU A 138 -8.43 -16.49 -15.32
CA LEU A 138 -7.01 -16.88 -15.41
C LEU A 138 -6.75 -18.38 -15.18
N GLN A 139 -7.63 -19.07 -14.44
CA GLN A 139 -7.61 -20.53 -14.24
C GLN A 139 -6.20 -21.08 -13.91
N GLN A 140 -5.75 -22.13 -14.61
CA GLN A 140 -4.49 -22.85 -14.36
C GLN A 140 -3.22 -22.00 -14.62
N ARG A 141 -3.36 -20.83 -15.25
CA ARG A 141 -2.26 -19.87 -15.38
C ARG A 141 -2.07 -19.02 -14.13
N LEU A 142 -3.11 -18.82 -13.32
CA LEU A 142 -3.00 -18.11 -12.05
C LEU A 142 -2.25 -18.99 -11.04
N THR A 143 -1.06 -18.55 -10.63
CA THR A 143 -0.27 -19.24 -9.59
C THR A 143 -0.43 -18.58 -8.24
N HIS A 144 -0.53 -17.25 -8.20
CA HIS A 144 -0.61 -16.50 -6.96
C HIS A 144 -1.50 -15.26 -7.11
N TYR A 145 -2.32 -15.01 -6.08
CA TYR A 145 -3.12 -13.80 -5.96
C TYR A 145 -2.70 -13.01 -4.71
N VAL A 146 -2.00 -11.90 -4.91
CA VAL A 146 -1.66 -10.93 -3.87
C VAL A 146 -2.79 -9.91 -3.80
N PHE A 147 -3.57 -9.99 -2.73
CA PHE A 147 -4.67 -9.08 -2.46
C PHE A 147 -4.22 -7.98 -1.50
N ILE A 148 -4.39 -6.73 -1.92
CA ILE A 148 -4.13 -5.58 -1.06
C ILE A 148 -5.37 -5.33 -0.20
N SER A 149 -5.30 -5.83 1.03
CA SER A 149 -6.30 -5.69 2.09
C SER A 149 -6.02 -4.42 2.90
N SER A 150 -6.64 -4.31 4.08
CA SER A 150 -6.50 -3.16 4.98
C SER A 150 -6.72 -3.57 6.42
N ASP A 151 -6.10 -2.87 7.35
CA ASP A 151 -6.34 -3.01 8.80
C ASP A 151 -7.77 -2.64 9.23
N SER A 152 -8.55 -1.91 8.44
CA SER A 152 -9.97 -1.65 8.72
C SER A 152 -10.81 -2.94 8.85
N ILE A 153 -10.32 -4.10 8.38
CA ILE A 153 -10.99 -5.37 8.64
C ILE A 153 -11.14 -5.66 10.15
N TYR A 154 -10.25 -5.13 11.00
CA TYR A 154 -10.29 -5.36 12.43
C TYR A 154 -11.49 -4.66 13.09
N GLU A 155 -12.00 -3.59 12.48
CA GLU A 155 -13.21 -2.89 12.95
C GLU A 155 -14.44 -3.79 12.95
N VAL A 156 -14.47 -4.76 12.04
CA VAL A 156 -15.59 -5.70 11.87
C VAL A 156 -15.36 -7.06 12.52
N CYS A 157 -14.32 -7.16 13.35
CA CYS A 157 -13.97 -8.35 14.09
C CYS A 157 -14.44 -8.27 15.55
N GLY A 158 -14.55 -9.44 16.18
CA GLY A 158 -14.77 -9.54 17.62
C GLY A 158 -13.69 -8.78 18.38
N LYS A 159 -13.99 -8.37 19.62
CA LYS A 159 -12.94 -7.84 20.48
C LYS A 159 -11.88 -8.94 20.68
N PRO A 160 -10.58 -8.63 20.59
CA PRO A 160 -9.54 -9.58 20.93
C PRO A 160 -9.89 -10.19 22.28
N ARG A 161 -9.87 -11.53 22.39
CA ARG A 161 -10.01 -12.16 23.69
C ARG A 161 -8.81 -11.72 24.52
N ASP A 162 -9.07 -11.15 25.69
CA ASP A 162 -8.05 -11.02 26.73
C ASP A 162 -7.58 -12.45 27.01
N SER A 163 -6.36 -12.77 26.59
CA SER A 163 -5.79 -14.09 26.78
C SER A 163 -5.38 -14.21 28.24
N GLY A 164 -6.35 -14.55 29.10
CA GLY A 164 -6.14 -14.89 30.50
C GLY A 164 -7.45 -15.21 31.23
N PRO A 165 -7.52 -16.30 32.00
CA PRO A 165 -8.51 -16.42 33.06
C PRO A 165 -7.96 -15.63 34.26
N SER A 166 -8.53 -14.45 34.52
CA SER A 166 -8.28 -13.72 35.75
C SER A 166 -9.62 -13.23 36.27
N GLY A 167 -10.19 -13.99 37.20
CA GLY A 167 -10.97 -13.37 38.26
C GLY A 167 -10.02 -12.45 39.01
N ASP A 168 -9.92 -11.20 38.59
CA ASP A 168 -9.56 -10.11 39.47
C ASP A 168 -10.09 -8.79 38.91
N SER A 169 -10.67 -8.04 39.83
CA SER A 169 -11.22 -6.69 39.78
C SER A 169 -10.85 -5.78 38.59
N GLY A 170 -11.83 -5.56 37.70
CA GLY A 170 -12.32 -4.21 37.34
C GLY A 170 -11.41 -3.20 36.61
N ARG A 171 -10.12 -3.44 36.38
CA ARG A 171 -9.26 -2.55 35.59
C ARG A 171 -8.96 -3.16 34.23
N SER A 172 -9.66 -2.69 33.20
CA SER A 172 -9.29 -2.95 31.81
C SER A 172 -7.83 -2.52 31.61
N PRO A 173 -6.92 -3.41 31.18
CA PRO A 173 -5.61 -2.97 30.76
C PRO A 173 -5.79 -1.97 29.62
N ASP A 174 -4.95 -0.94 29.63
CA ASP A 174 -4.93 0.10 28.61
C ASP A 174 -4.99 -0.53 27.21
N ARG A 175 -6.16 -0.43 26.56
CA ARG A 175 -6.44 -1.04 25.25
C ARG A 175 -5.51 -0.50 24.17
N SER A 176 -4.80 0.61 24.41
CA SER A 176 -3.81 1.18 23.49
C SER A 176 -2.51 0.37 23.42
N SER A 177 -2.26 -0.54 24.36
CA SER A 177 -0.96 -1.23 24.51
C SER A 177 -0.81 -2.52 23.68
N ARG A 178 -1.93 -3.20 23.32
CA ARG A 178 -1.87 -4.48 22.60
C ARG A 178 -1.88 -4.26 21.09
N HIS A 179 -0.86 -4.77 20.42
CA HIS A 179 -0.80 -4.79 18.96
C HIS A 179 -1.70 -5.90 18.38
N LEU A 180 -2.55 -5.55 17.41
CA LEU A 180 -3.44 -6.48 16.71
C LEU A 180 -2.64 -7.46 15.87
N ARG A 181 -3.01 -8.74 15.94
CA ARG A 181 -2.38 -9.83 15.19
C ARG A 181 -3.31 -10.33 14.11
N GLU A 182 -2.80 -11.09 13.15
CA GLU A 182 -3.63 -11.60 12.06
C GLU A 182 -4.72 -12.56 12.54
N SER A 183 -4.47 -13.26 13.65
CA SER A 183 -5.43 -14.10 14.36
C SER A 183 -6.59 -13.35 15.00
N ASP A 184 -6.49 -12.03 15.18
CA ASP A 184 -7.58 -11.22 15.73
C ASP A 184 -8.66 -10.89 14.66
N ALA A 185 -8.40 -11.22 13.39
CA ALA A 185 -9.33 -11.00 12.28
C ALA A 185 -10.46 -12.05 12.23
N VAL A 186 -11.22 -12.17 13.33
CA VAL A 186 -12.30 -13.14 13.50
C VAL A 186 -13.62 -12.41 13.63
N ARG A 187 -14.60 -12.75 12.78
CA ARG A 187 -15.94 -12.19 12.89
C ARG A 187 -16.57 -12.54 14.24
N PRO A 188 -17.39 -11.64 14.83
CA PRO A 188 -18.22 -11.99 15.98
C PRO A 188 -19.09 -13.22 15.67
N SER A 189 -19.38 -14.06 16.66
CA SER A 189 -20.27 -15.22 16.48
C SER A 189 -21.73 -14.78 16.24
N SER A 190 -22.20 -13.80 17.01
CA SER A 190 -23.56 -13.24 16.93
C SER A 190 -23.81 -12.49 15.61
N GLU A 191 -24.89 -12.86 14.92
CA GLU A 191 -25.27 -12.21 13.66
C GLU A 191 -25.69 -10.75 13.86
N LYS A 192 -26.37 -10.44 14.97
CA LYS A 192 -26.72 -9.05 15.34
C LYS A 192 -25.47 -8.17 15.43
N GLU A 193 -24.42 -8.69 16.08
CA GLU A 193 -23.15 -7.95 16.23
C GLU A 193 -22.41 -7.82 14.90
N LYS A 194 -22.40 -8.87 14.05
CA LYS A 194 -21.86 -8.77 12.68
C LYS A 194 -22.54 -7.68 11.86
N GLN A 195 -23.87 -7.60 11.89
CA GLN A 195 -24.61 -6.56 11.16
C GLN A 195 -24.32 -5.17 11.72
N ARG A 196 -24.24 -5.04 13.06
CA ARG A 196 -23.89 -3.77 13.71
C ARG A 196 -22.50 -3.28 13.29
N LEU A 197 -21.48 -4.14 13.37
CA LEU A 197 -20.11 -3.77 12.99
C LEU A 197 -19.97 -3.50 11.49
N LYS A 198 -20.64 -4.29 10.64
CA LYS A 198 -20.73 -4.01 9.20
C LYS A 198 -21.36 -2.63 8.91
N GLY A 199 -22.35 -2.22 9.70
CA GLY A 199 -22.95 -0.90 9.60
C GLY A 199 -21.97 0.22 9.95
N LYS A 200 -21.10 -0.01 10.94
CA LYS A 200 -20.04 0.94 11.33
C LYS A 200 -18.92 1.04 10.28
N ASP A 201 -18.49 -0.10 9.74
CA ASP A 201 -17.45 -0.14 8.72
C ASP A 201 -17.79 -1.12 7.59
N SER A 202 -18.52 -0.63 6.59
CA SER A 202 -18.81 -1.42 5.40
C SER A 202 -17.57 -1.68 4.56
N TYR A 203 -16.54 -0.84 4.62
CA TYR A 203 -15.32 -1.00 3.84
C TYR A 203 -14.50 -2.18 4.38
N GLY A 204 -14.16 -2.16 5.67
CA GLY A 204 -13.52 -3.26 6.40
C GLY A 204 -14.31 -4.56 6.26
N HIS A 205 -15.64 -4.52 6.36
CA HIS A 205 -16.49 -5.70 6.13
C HIS A 205 -16.27 -6.33 4.75
N LYS A 206 -16.30 -5.52 3.69
CA LYS A 206 -16.19 -6.04 2.32
C LYS A 206 -14.76 -6.49 1.98
N LYS A 207 -13.73 -5.83 2.54
CA LYS A 207 -12.32 -6.28 2.46
C LYS A 207 -12.11 -7.62 3.17
N LEU A 208 -12.64 -7.81 4.38
CA LEU A 208 -12.57 -9.10 5.08
C LEU A 208 -13.26 -10.22 4.28
N ARG A 209 -14.39 -9.91 3.62
CA ARG A 209 -15.06 -10.87 2.72
C ARG A 209 -14.20 -11.29 1.53
N CYS A 210 -13.32 -10.42 1.04
CA CYS A 210 -12.34 -10.76 0.00
C CYS A 210 -11.31 -11.77 0.52
N GLU A 211 -10.74 -11.55 1.71
CA GLU A 211 -9.80 -12.50 2.33
C GLU A 211 -10.44 -13.88 2.50
N GLU A 212 -11.64 -13.93 3.08
CA GLU A 212 -12.40 -15.18 3.27
C GLU A 212 -12.73 -15.86 1.92
N TYR A 213 -13.01 -15.07 0.88
CA TYR A 213 -13.26 -15.58 -0.45
C TYR A 213 -12.01 -16.21 -1.07
N LEU A 214 -10.86 -15.54 -0.96
CA LEU A 214 -9.58 -16.05 -1.46
C LEU A 214 -9.18 -17.33 -0.74
N ALA A 215 -9.26 -17.35 0.60
CA ALA A 215 -8.98 -18.54 1.41
C ALA A 215 -9.81 -19.77 0.97
N ARG A 216 -11.08 -19.56 0.58
CA ARG A 216 -11.94 -20.63 0.07
C ARG A 216 -11.68 -21.02 -1.39
N LYS A 217 -11.17 -20.10 -2.21
CA LYS A 217 -11.01 -20.31 -3.67
C LYS A 217 -9.61 -20.74 -4.07
N SER A 218 -8.58 -20.38 -3.32
CA SER A 218 -7.19 -20.76 -3.55
C SER A 218 -7.04 -22.27 -3.69
N GLY A 219 -7.56 -23.04 -2.73
CA GLY A 219 -7.58 -24.50 -2.79
C GLY A 219 -8.39 -25.05 -3.97
N LYS A 220 -9.60 -24.52 -4.20
CA LYS A 220 -10.49 -24.99 -5.27
C LYS A 220 -9.90 -24.81 -6.68
N TYR A 221 -9.22 -23.70 -6.93
CA TYR A 221 -8.66 -23.36 -8.23
C TYR A 221 -7.14 -23.57 -8.30
N ASN A 222 -6.55 -24.21 -7.29
CA ASN A 222 -5.15 -24.60 -7.26
C ASN A 222 -4.16 -23.41 -7.43
N PHE A 223 -4.46 -22.26 -6.82
CA PHE A 223 -3.57 -21.10 -6.76
C PHE A 223 -3.26 -20.72 -5.31
N ALA A 224 -2.12 -20.07 -5.06
CA ALA A 224 -1.78 -19.52 -3.75
C ALA A 224 -2.37 -18.11 -3.58
N SER A 225 -2.62 -17.66 -2.35
CA SER A 225 -3.11 -16.30 -2.11
C SER A 225 -2.47 -15.69 -0.89
N THR A 226 -2.06 -14.43 -0.99
CA THR A 226 -1.57 -13.63 0.14
C THR A 226 -2.43 -12.39 0.29
N SER A 227 -2.87 -12.07 1.50
CA SER A 227 -3.54 -10.80 1.78
C SER A 227 -2.61 -9.89 2.57
N LEU A 228 -2.23 -8.74 2.02
CA LEU A 228 -1.41 -7.75 2.72
C LEU A 228 -2.34 -6.69 3.29
N ARG A 229 -2.46 -6.62 4.62
CA ARG A 229 -3.27 -5.65 5.36
C ARG A 229 -2.41 -4.41 5.58
N LEU A 230 -2.57 -3.44 4.68
CA LEU A 230 -1.91 -2.16 4.83
C LEU A 230 -2.67 -1.34 5.87
N CYS A 231 -1.92 -0.61 6.69
CA CYS A 231 -2.47 0.43 7.54
C CYS A 231 -2.71 1.70 6.73
N ASP A 232 -2.95 2.81 7.41
CA ASP A 232 -2.94 4.13 6.80
C ASP A 232 -1.60 4.34 6.06
N VAL A 233 -1.68 4.33 4.73
CA VAL A 233 -0.48 4.40 3.89
C VAL A 233 -0.09 5.87 3.70
N ILE A 234 1.21 6.15 3.69
CA ILE A 234 1.78 7.46 3.35
C ILE A 234 2.86 7.30 2.28
N GLY A 235 3.03 8.32 1.43
CA GLY A 235 4.09 8.33 0.43
C GLY A 235 3.72 9.07 -0.86
N PRO A 236 4.65 9.11 -1.83
CA PRO A 236 4.44 9.73 -3.13
C PRO A 236 3.19 9.21 -3.86
N TYR A 237 2.59 10.09 -4.65
CA TYR A 237 1.40 9.80 -5.45
C TYR A 237 0.14 9.39 -4.65
N ASP A 238 0.09 9.66 -3.34
CA ASP A 238 -1.12 9.46 -2.52
C ASP A 238 -2.28 10.28 -3.08
N ASN A 239 -3.32 9.58 -3.51
CA ASN A 239 -4.54 10.15 -4.08
C ASN A 239 -5.77 9.90 -3.18
N THR A 240 -5.54 9.49 -1.93
CA THR A 240 -6.54 9.56 -0.85
C THR A 240 -6.63 10.97 -0.27
N ASP A 241 -5.63 11.79 -0.58
CA ASP A 241 -5.41 13.17 -0.15
C ASP A 241 -5.31 13.36 1.37
N ARG A 242 -5.27 12.29 2.17
CA ARG A 242 -5.19 12.39 3.62
C ARG A 242 -3.88 13.01 4.06
N PHE A 243 -2.76 12.49 3.54
CA PHE A 243 -1.45 13.04 3.87
C PHE A 243 -1.27 14.43 3.26
N TRP A 244 -1.58 14.58 1.96
CA TRP A 244 -1.36 15.85 1.26
C TRP A 244 -2.21 16.99 1.83
N SER A 245 -3.49 16.74 2.13
CA SER A 245 -4.34 17.75 2.78
C SER A 245 -3.79 18.16 4.15
N SER A 246 -3.22 17.22 4.90
CA SER A 246 -2.59 17.51 6.19
C SER A 246 -1.35 18.38 6.02
N TYR A 247 -0.49 18.04 5.06
CA TYR A 247 0.68 18.83 4.70
C TYR A 247 0.29 20.25 4.24
N LEU A 248 -0.71 20.40 3.36
CA LEU A 248 -1.21 21.70 2.91
C LEU A 248 -1.82 22.53 4.04
N TRP A 249 -2.54 21.88 4.97
CA TRP A 249 -3.02 22.55 6.17
C TRP A 249 -1.83 23.11 6.95
N PHE A 250 -0.84 22.31 7.32
CA PHE A 250 0.26 22.83 8.14
C PHE A 250 1.13 23.86 7.41
N LYS A 251 1.34 23.70 6.10
CA LYS A 251 2.09 24.64 5.26
C LYS A 251 1.42 26.01 5.20
N TYR A 252 0.11 26.05 4.95
CA TYR A 252 -0.60 27.28 4.63
C TYR A 252 -1.58 27.75 5.69
N ALA A 253 -1.87 26.97 6.72
CA ALA A 253 -2.82 27.29 7.78
C ALA A 253 -2.38 26.67 9.12
N GLY A 254 -1.07 26.49 9.32
CA GLY A 254 -0.50 25.88 10.53
C GLY A 254 -0.77 26.68 11.80
N ASP A 255 -1.17 27.95 11.68
CA ASP A 255 -1.64 28.81 12.76
C ASP A 255 -3.06 28.44 13.26
N GLN A 256 -3.81 27.64 12.51
CA GLN A 256 -5.18 27.29 12.88
C GLN A 256 -5.20 26.06 13.80
N PRO A 257 -5.87 26.14 14.96
CA PRO A 257 -5.88 25.06 15.92
C PRO A 257 -6.59 23.82 15.35
N VAL A 258 -5.89 22.69 15.44
CA VAL A 258 -6.45 21.39 15.12
C VAL A 258 -7.24 20.89 16.34
N ARG A 259 -8.49 20.50 16.11
CA ARG A 259 -9.32 19.81 17.10
C ARG A 259 -9.34 18.33 16.81
N SER A 260 -9.04 17.55 17.82
CA SER A 260 -9.23 16.11 17.83
C SER A 260 -9.96 15.77 19.13
N ASP A 261 -11.12 15.14 19.00
CA ASP A 261 -12.06 14.89 20.09
C ASP A 261 -11.54 13.75 21.02
N GLY A 262 -10.40 13.98 21.68
CA GLY A 262 -9.74 13.02 22.57
C GLY A 262 -8.83 11.99 21.88
N GLU A 263 -8.63 12.08 20.57
CA GLU A 263 -7.91 11.06 19.78
C GLU A 263 -6.43 11.38 19.54
N LEU A 264 -5.93 12.53 20.03
CA LEU A 264 -4.54 12.95 19.81
C LEU A 264 -3.50 11.97 20.35
N GLN A 265 -3.83 11.25 21.43
CA GLN A 265 -2.94 10.25 22.04
C GLN A 265 -3.11 8.85 21.44
N THR A 266 -4.06 8.67 20.52
CA THR A 266 -4.29 7.38 19.87
C THR A 266 -3.04 6.98 19.08
N ARG A 267 -2.53 5.78 19.37
CA ARG A 267 -1.37 5.21 18.69
C ARG A 267 -1.78 4.74 17.30
N LEU A 268 -1.00 5.14 16.30
CA LEU A 268 -1.20 4.84 14.90
C LEU A 268 -0.35 3.64 14.49
N SER A 269 -0.81 2.90 13.47
CA SER A 269 0.08 2.18 12.58
C SER A 269 0.02 2.83 11.22
N LEU A 270 1.18 3.04 10.63
CA LEU A 270 1.32 3.66 9.31
C LEU A 270 2.13 2.73 8.42
N THR A 271 1.83 2.73 7.14
CA THR A 271 2.60 1.97 6.14
C THR A 271 3.24 2.96 5.17
N SER A 272 4.55 2.92 4.98
CA SER A 272 5.13 3.63 3.85
C SER A 272 4.72 2.95 2.53
N SER A 273 4.46 3.73 1.47
CA SER A 273 4.19 3.17 0.14
C SER A 273 5.34 2.27 -0.35
N GLN A 274 6.58 2.61 0.01
CA GLN A 274 7.78 1.84 -0.29
C GLN A 274 7.84 0.53 0.52
N ASP A 275 7.43 0.56 1.79
CA ASP A 275 7.34 -0.64 2.61
C ASP A 275 6.30 -1.62 2.07
N ALA A 276 5.15 -1.10 1.63
CA ALA A 276 4.13 -1.91 0.96
C ALA A 276 4.66 -2.55 -0.33
N VAL A 277 5.41 -1.80 -1.16
CA VAL A 277 6.08 -2.33 -2.35
C VAL A 277 7.10 -3.40 -1.98
N SER A 278 7.95 -3.16 -0.99
CA SER A 278 8.94 -4.12 -0.50
C SER A 278 8.29 -5.42 -0.01
N ALA A 279 7.18 -5.32 0.74
CA ALA A 279 6.43 -6.49 1.18
C ALA A 279 5.85 -7.29 0.00
N ILE A 280 5.31 -6.61 -1.02
CA ILE A 280 4.82 -7.25 -2.25
C ILE A 280 5.96 -7.96 -2.97
N ILE A 281 7.12 -7.32 -3.12
CA ILE A 281 8.31 -7.90 -3.75
C ILE A 281 8.75 -9.16 -2.99
N ARG A 282 8.77 -9.13 -1.65
CA ARG A 282 9.07 -10.34 -0.85
C ARG A 282 8.07 -11.46 -1.09
N VAL A 283 6.79 -11.14 -1.24
CA VAL A 283 5.79 -12.15 -1.63
C VAL A 283 6.14 -12.73 -3.01
N LEU A 284 6.42 -11.88 -4.00
CA LEU A 284 6.76 -12.28 -5.38
C LEU A 284 8.01 -13.17 -5.45
N GLN A 285 9.08 -12.83 -4.71
CA GLN A 285 10.30 -13.63 -4.61
C GLN A 285 10.02 -15.04 -4.07
N ASN A 286 9.09 -15.16 -3.12
CA ASN A 286 8.73 -16.45 -2.55
C ASN A 286 7.86 -17.29 -3.52
N VAL A 287 7.22 -16.70 -4.54
CA VAL A 287 6.42 -17.43 -5.56
C VAL A 287 7.29 -18.16 -6.58
N SER A 288 8.55 -17.74 -6.75
CA SER A 288 9.41 -18.23 -7.84
C SER A 288 10.61 -19.07 -7.37
N GLY A 289 10.62 -19.49 -6.10
CA GLY A 289 11.73 -20.26 -5.54
C GLY A 289 11.84 -21.68 -6.13
N PRO A 290 13.07 -22.21 -6.32
CA PRO A 290 13.28 -23.60 -6.72
C PRO A 290 12.72 -24.53 -5.65
N GLY A 291 11.68 -25.29 -5.98
CA GLY A 291 11.06 -26.24 -5.06
C GLY A 291 9.54 -26.34 -5.12
N ILE A 292 8.82 -25.43 -5.77
CA ILE A 292 7.34 -25.46 -5.85
C ILE A 292 6.81 -26.57 -6.79
N ASP A 293 7.68 -27.37 -7.41
CA ASP A 293 7.24 -28.40 -8.35
C ASP A 293 6.73 -29.69 -7.68
N SER A 294 7.12 -29.96 -6.42
CA SER A 294 6.58 -31.10 -5.67
C SER A 294 5.23 -30.76 -5.02
N LYS A 295 4.43 -31.79 -4.71
CA LYS A 295 3.15 -31.61 -4.01
C LYS A 295 3.37 -31.15 -2.56
N GLU A 296 4.32 -31.74 -1.83
CA GLU A 296 4.60 -31.31 -0.44
C GLU A 296 5.09 -29.87 -0.36
N SER A 297 5.95 -29.44 -1.28
CA SER A 297 6.44 -28.07 -1.30
C SER A 297 5.34 -27.07 -1.63
N ARG A 298 4.38 -27.42 -2.49
CA ARG A 298 3.19 -26.57 -2.77
C ARG A 298 2.29 -26.44 -1.55
N ASP A 299 2.07 -27.53 -0.82
CA ASP A 299 1.21 -27.51 0.36
C ASP A 299 1.89 -26.78 1.54
N SER A 300 3.19 -26.97 1.73
CA SER A 300 4.04 -26.19 2.64
C SER A 300 4.07 -24.70 2.28
N TYR A 301 4.15 -24.37 0.99
CA TYR A 301 4.13 -22.99 0.51
C TYR A 301 2.76 -22.33 0.73
N ARG A 302 1.67 -23.01 0.37
CA ARG A 302 0.30 -22.52 0.55
C ARG A 302 -0.08 -22.36 2.01
N SER A 303 0.38 -23.25 2.88
CA SER A 303 0.14 -23.14 4.32
C SER A 303 0.90 -21.98 4.96
N ARG A 304 2.02 -21.56 4.36
CA ARG A 304 2.79 -20.39 4.81
C ARG A 304 2.17 -19.08 4.36
N LEU A 305 1.59 -19.02 3.17
CA LEU A 305 0.98 -17.79 2.63
C LEU A 305 -0.42 -17.55 3.18
N LYS A 306 -0.53 -16.53 4.02
CA LYS A 306 -1.77 -16.18 4.70
C LYS A 306 -2.08 -14.69 4.51
N SER A 307 -2.62 -14.09 5.56
CA SER A 307 -2.73 -12.66 5.66
C SER A 307 -1.57 -12.15 6.50
N TYR A 308 -1.12 -10.94 6.21
CA TYR A 308 -0.01 -10.28 6.91
C TYR A 308 -0.35 -8.82 7.14
N ASN A 309 -0.12 -8.34 8.35
CA ASN A 309 -0.08 -6.90 8.63
C ASN A 309 1.23 -6.31 8.10
N VAL A 310 1.13 -5.15 7.46
CA VAL A 310 2.29 -4.44 6.89
C VAL A 310 2.25 -3.02 7.42
N ALA A 311 3.21 -2.67 8.26
CA ALA A 311 3.36 -1.35 8.85
C ALA A 311 4.84 -1.06 9.14
N MET A 312 5.17 0.21 9.30
CA MET A 312 6.45 0.64 9.90
C MET A 312 6.52 0.17 11.36
N LYS A 313 7.73 0.10 11.93
CA LYS A 313 7.93 -0.40 13.31
C LYS A 313 7.34 0.57 14.35
N GLU A 314 7.39 1.86 14.05
CA GLU A 314 6.98 2.94 14.92
C GLU A 314 5.46 3.05 15.00
N THR A 315 4.97 3.33 16.22
CA THR A 315 3.54 3.51 16.51
C THR A 315 3.30 4.87 17.14
N PRO A 316 3.49 5.98 16.41
CA PRO A 316 3.36 7.32 16.96
C PRO A 316 1.92 7.55 17.44
N SER A 317 1.73 8.41 18.42
CA SER A 317 0.44 9.05 18.64
C SER A 317 0.06 9.90 17.42
N LEU A 318 -1.23 10.16 17.24
CA LEU A 318 -1.69 11.11 16.23
C LEU A 318 -0.98 12.46 16.38
N LEU A 319 -0.81 12.96 17.61
CA LEU A 319 -0.11 14.21 17.87
C LEU A 319 1.35 14.19 17.39
N GLU A 320 2.11 13.15 17.72
CA GLU A 320 3.50 13.00 17.26
C GLU A 320 3.58 13.00 15.74
N PHE A 321 2.69 12.25 15.07
CA PHE A 321 2.63 12.20 13.62
C PHE A 321 2.32 13.57 12.98
N LEU A 322 1.36 14.31 13.53
CA LEU A 322 1.01 15.65 13.03
C LEU A 322 2.15 16.65 13.21
N ARG A 323 2.87 16.59 14.33
CA ARG A 323 4.08 17.41 14.55
C ARG A 323 5.17 17.11 13.54
N MET A 324 5.37 15.84 13.17
CA MET A 324 6.33 15.46 12.13
C MET A 324 5.93 16.02 10.76
N ILE A 325 4.64 16.00 10.38
CA ILE A 325 4.20 16.64 9.14
C ILE A 325 4.45 18.15 9.21
N ALA A 326 4.06 18.79 10.31
CA ALA A 326 4.21 20.22 10.51
C ALA A 326 5.68 20.68 10.45
N SER A 327 6.63 19.88 10.95
CA SER A 327 8.06 20.20 10.87
C SER A 327 8.66 20.16 9.49
N HIS A 328 8.06 19.42 8.57
CA HIS A 328 8.47 19.41 7.17
C HIS A 328 7.66 20.39 6.32
N ALA A 329 6.47 20.80 6.78
CA ALA A 329 5.67 21.82 6.14
C ALA A 329 6.23 23.22 6.46
N LYS A 330 7.25 23.64 5.69
CA LYS A 330 7.81 25.00 5.79
C LYS A 330 6.68 26.01 5.60
N GLN A 331 6.37 26.82 6.62
CA GLN A 331 5.45 27.93 6.40
C GLN A 331 6.10 28.90 5.40
N PRO A 332 5.39 29.35 4.36
CA PRO A 332 5.81 30.56 3.66
C PRO A 332 5.81 31.66 4.72
N ARG A 333 7.00 32.12 5.14
CA ARG A 333 7.09 33.31 5.99
C ARG A 333 6.32 34.42 5.26
N PRO A 334 5.39 35.13 5.92
CA PRO A 334 4.84 36.34 5.32
C PRO A 334 6.04 37.22 4.97
N ARG A 335 6.19 37.59 3.69
CA ARG A 335 7.24 38.53 3.26
C ARG A 335 7.05 39.84 4.02
N LYS A 336 7.76 40.03 5.13
CA LYS A 336 8.06 41.36 5.65
C LYS A 336 9.17 41.92 4.77
N ALA A 337 9.07 43.19 4.40
CA ALA A 337 10.02 43.86 3.51
C ALA A 337 11.44 43.99 4.10
N GLU A 338 11.64 43.60 5.37
CA GLU A 338 12.86 43.83 6.15
C GLU A 338 13.81 42.61 6.19
N ASP A 339 13.35 41.41 5.81
CA ASP A 339 14.11 40.14 5.97
C ASP A 339 15.23 39.93 4.92
N SER A 340 15.55 40.96 4.12
CA SER A 340 16.57 40.87 3.07
C SER A 340 18.01 40.83 3.63
N LYS A 341 18.19 41.15 4.92
CA LYS A 341 19.51 41.28 5.56
C LYS A 341 19.95 40.08 6.39
N GLU A 342 19.03 39.26 6.90
CA GLU A 342 19.39 38.12 7.76
C GLU A 342 19.77 36.84 6.97
N MET A 343 19.43 36.76 5.67
CA MET A 343 19.68 35.58 4.86
C MET A 343 21.15 35.34 4.48
N GLU A 344 22.04 36.32 4.68
CA GLU A 344 23.48 36.16 4.41
C GLU A 344 24.27 35.58 5.61
N GLU A 345 23.78 35.72 6.85
CA GLU A 345 24.52 35.27 8.03
C GLU A 345 24.30 33.78 8.38
N GLU A 346 23.16 33.19 7.99
CA GLU A 346 22.80 31.82 8.38
C GLU A 346 23.44 30.72 7.51
N LYS A 347 24.02 31.07 6.35
CA LYS A 347 24.70 30.11 5.45
C LYS A 347 26.06 29.61 5.95
N ASN A 348 26.59 30.18 7.04
CA ASN A 348 27.95 29.87 7.52
C ASN A 348 28.03 28.90 8.70
N ARG A 349 26.93 28.26 9.10
CA ARG A 349 26.94 27.29 10.21
C ARG A 349 26.10 26.07 9.88
N ASP A 350 26.67 25.07 9.21
CA ASP A 350 26.13 23.71 9.28
C ASP A 350 27.23 22.66 9.18
N GLY A 351 27.51 22.04 10.34
CA GLY A 351 28.15 20.74 10.46
C GLY A 351 27.07 19.70 10.75
N LYS A 352 27.00 18.67 9.89
CA LYS A 352 26.02 17.58 9.87
C LYS A 352 25.81 16.90 11.24
N THR A 353 24.57 16.91 11.72
CA THR A 353 24.00 15.86 12.58
C THR A 353 22.55 15.59 12.19
N ASP A 354 22.22 14.31 12.09
CA ASP A 354 20.86 13.82 11.77
C ASP A 354 19.94 14.04 12.99
N PRO A 355 18.71 14.57 12.84
CA PRO A 355 17.87 14.87 13.99
C PRO A 355 17.30 13.59 14.60
N SER A 356 17.63 13.36 15.87
CA SER A 356 16.93 12.44 16.75
C SER A 356 15.41 12.75 16.78
N PRO A 357 14.53 11.73 16.92
CA PRO A 357 13.07 11.89 17.05
C PRO A 357 12.60 12.83 18.18
N GLN A 358 13.49 13.27 19.08
CA GLN A 358 13.17 14.18 20.19
C GLN A 358 13.19 15.67 19.83
N SER A 359 13.43 16.07 18.58
CA SER A 359 13.62 17.49 18.20
C SER A 359 12.42 18.19 17.53
N TYR A 360 11.26 17.53 17.38
CA TYR A 360 10.07 18.13 16.77
C TYR A 360 9.29 19.06 17.73
N ASN A 361 9.96 20.09 18.27
CA ASN A 361 9.34 21.14 19.10
C ASN A 361 8.65 22.20 18.24
N ILE A 362 7.71 21.81 17.40
CA ILE A 362 6.78 22.74 16.77
C ILE A 362 5.47 22.69 17.52
N ASP A 363 5.07 23.85 18.05
CA ASP A 363 3.75 24.06 18.62
C ASP A 363 2.73 24.04 17.49
N VAL A 364 2.19 22.84 17.23
CA VAL A 364 0.93 22.71 16.48
C VAL A 364 -0.17 23.21 17.41
N PRO A 365 -0.85 24.33 17.09
CA PRO A 365 -1.96 24.81 17.92
C PRO A 365 -3.01 23.71 17.95
N MET A 366 -3.33 23.23 19.15
CA MET A 366 -4.15 22.05 19.38
C MET A 366 -5.14 22.34 20.49
N VAL A 367 -6.38 21.92 20.31
CA VAL A 367 -7.43 22.07 21.32
C VAL A 367 -8.18 20.76 21.55
N LYS A 368 -8.53 20.50 22.80
CA LYS A 368 -9.05 19.21 23.27
C LYS A 368 -10.56 19.09 23.15
N SER A 369 -11.27 20.21 23.05
CA SER A 369 -12.73 20.24 23.09
C SER A 369 -13.33 21.16 22.02
N LYS A 370 -14.62 20.96 21.75
CA LYS A 370 -15.41 21.83 20.85
C LYS A 370 -15.46 23.27 21.34
N ASP A 371 -15.45 23.44 22.66
CA ASP A 371 -15.62 24.74 23.33
C ASP A 371 -14.35 25.60 23.22
N GLU A 372 -13.20 24.98 22.94
CA GLU A 372 -11.90 25.65 22.72
C GLU A 372 -11.69 26.12 21.26
N GLY A 373 -12.67 25.96 20.36
CA GLY A 373 -12.69 26.68 19.07
C GLY A 373 -11.86 26.11 17.92
N GLY A 374 -11.45 24.83 17.95
CA GLY A 374 -10.61 24.20 16.91
C GLY A 374 -11.36 23.49 15.78
N ILE A 375 -10.64 23.26 14.69
CA ILE A 375 -11.17 22.67 13.46
C ILE A 375 -10.98 21.14 13.50
N PRO A 376 -12.05 20.33 13.32
CA PRO A 376 -11.94 18.87 13.28
C PRO A 376 -10.89 18.38 12.29
N TYR A 377 -10.08 17.43 12.73
CA TYR A 377 -9.13 16.70 11.89
C TYR A 377 -9.75 15.38 11.40
N PRO A 378 -10.10 15.24 10.10
CA PRO A 378 -10.88 14.08 9.65
C PRO A 378 -10.03 12.97 8.99
N TYR A 379 -8.69 13.08 8.97
CA TYR A 379 -7.87 12.24 8.10
C TYR A 379 -7.30 11.00 8.77
N PHE A 380 -6.81 11.12 10.00
CA PHE A 380 -6.16 10.02 10.74
C PHE A 380 -6.59 10.03 12.22
N PRO A 381 -6.58 8.86 12.88
CA PRO A 381 -6.49 7.53 12.25
C PRO A 381 -7.75 7.18 11.46
N SER A 382 -7.65 6.29 10.48
CA SER A 382 -8.84 5.73 9.83
C SER A 382 -9.45 4.53 10.56
N VAL A 383 -8.73 4.02 11.57
CA VAL A 383 -9.14 2.89 12.41
C VAL A 383 -8.96 3.24 13.89
N THR A 384 -9.72 2.56 14.74
CA THR A 384 -9.82 2.82 16.19
C THR A 384 -9.34 1.65 17.05
N ARG A 385 -8.98 0.52 16.42
CA ARG A 385 -8.60 -0.73 17.13
C ARG A 385 -7.16 -0.78 17.62
N GLY A 386 -6.40 0.30 17.45
CA GLY A 386 -5.00 0.40 17.86
C GLY A 386 -4.01 -0.17 16.84
N PRO A 387 -2.71 -0.18 17.20
CA PRO A 387 -1.65 -0.55 16.27
C PRO A 387 -1.65 -2.04 15.92
N VAL A 388 -1.04 -2.39 14.79
CA VAL A 388 -0.91 -3.78 14.31
C VAL A 388 0.50 -4.33 14.54
N SER A 389 0.60 -5.64 14.74
CA SER A 389 1.88 -6.36 14.82
C SER A 389 2.30 -6.86 13.45
N VAL A 390 3.56 -6.62 13.07
CA VAL A 390 4.18 -7.10 11.82
C VAL A 390 4.97 -8.40 11.96
N GLN A 391 4.94 -9.03 13.15
CA GLN A 391 5.79 -10.19 13.46
C GLN A 391 5.57 -11.39 12.52
N SER A 392 4.33 -11.60 12.05
CA SER A 392 4.01 -12.71 11.17
C SER A 392 4.71 -12.60 9.81
N ILE A 393 4.78 -11.40 9.22
CA ILE A 393 5.44 -11.18 7.93
C ILE A 393 6.96 -11.20 8.06
N VAL A 394 7.50 -10.65 9.17
CA VAL A 394 8.93 -10.75 9.50
C VAL A 394 9.37 -12.20 9.58
N LYS A 395 8.63 -13.03 10.33
CA LYS A 395 8.96 -14.44 10.48
C LYS A 395 8.82 -15.22 9.17
N ALA A 396 7.72 -15.01 8.45
CA ALA A 396 7.36 -15.82 7.29
C ALA A 396 8.13 -15.45 6.02
N LEU A 397 8.34 -14.16 5.77
CA LEU A 397 8.94 -13.64 4.53
C LEU A 397 10.34 -13.04 4.73
N LYS A 398 10.88 -13.06 5.96
CA LYS A 398 12.14 -12.38 6.31
C LYS A 398 12.14 -10.92 5.87
N TRP A 399 10.97 -10.30 5.98
CA TRP A 399 10.73 -8.93 5.60
C TRP A 399 10.84 -8.04 6.84
N GLU A 400 11.59 -6.96 6.74
CA GLU A 400 11.52 -5.85 7.68
C GLU A 400 11.11 -4.60 6.92
N PRO A 401 10.34 -3.67 7.53
CA PRO A 401 10.03 -2.40 6.91
C PRO A 401 11.34 -1.64 6.65
N PRO A 402 11.68 -1.34 5.39
CA PRO A 402 12.93 -0.65 5.07
C PRO A 402 12.91 0.82 5.48
N MET A 403 11.74 1.45 5.62
CA MET A 403 11.64 2.86 6.01
C MET A 403 11.34 3.03 7.50
N THR A 404 12.00 4.01 8.10
CA THR A 404 11.51 4.62 9.34
C THR A 404 10.34 5.57 9.04
N LEU A 405 9.54 5.85 10.07
CA LEU A 405 8.46 6.82 9.97
C LEU A 405 8.97 8.22 9.59
N ALA A 406 10.09 8.65 10.17
CA ALA A 406 10.67 9.96 9.90
C ALA A 406 11.07 10.11 8.43
N GLU A 407 11.75 9.11 7.86
CA GLU A 407 12.10 9.10 6.44
C GLU A 407 10.86 9.07 5.55
N ALA A 408 9.84 8.29 5.91
CA ALA A 408 8.60 8.20 5.13
C ALA A 408 7.84 9.54 5.09
N VAL A 409 7.73 10.22 6.24
CA VAL A 409 7.12 11.56 6.33
C VAL A 409 7.93 12.58 5.53
N LYS A 410 9.26 12.59 5.71
CA LYS A 410 10.17 13.49 4.97
C LYS A 410 10.01 13.33 3.46
N LYS A 411 10.14 12.10 2.94
CA LYS A 411 10.01 11.83 1.49
C LYS A 411 8.63 12.17 0.95
N ALA A 412 7.57 11.92 1.73
CA ALA A 412 6.22 12.31 1.34
C ALA A 412 6.09 13.84 1.24
N CYS A 413 6.58 14.59 2.23
CA CYS A 413 6.55 16.06 2.22
C CYS A 413 7.39 16.64 1.07
N GLU A 414 8.61 16.14 0.85
CA GLU A 414 9.47 16.56 -0.28
C GLU A 414 8.80 16.31 -1.63
N PHE A 415 8.13 15.16 -1.79
CA PHE A 415 7.34 14.89 -2.98
C PHE A 415 6.20 15.89 -3.14
N PHE A 416 5.42 16.15 -2.09
CA PHE A 416 4.25 17.03 -2.17
C PHE A 416 4.58 18.52 -2.32
N GLU A 417 5.74 18.96 -1.83
CA GLU A 417 6.29 20.28 -2.10
C GLU A 417 6.50 20.49 -3.61
N MET A 418 7.18 19.55 -4.27
CA MET A 418 7.38 19.59 -5.72
C MET A 418 6.07 19.36 -6.50
N ALA A 419 5.22 18.45 -6.02
CA ALA A 419 3.97 18.08 -6.66
C ALA A 419 2.96 19.22 -6.75
N GLU A 420 3.01 20.18 -5.82
CA GLU A 420 2.14 21.36 -5.86
C GLU A 420 2.29 22.12 -7.18
N THR A 421 3.52 22.21 -7.69
CA THR A 421 3.83 22.88 -8.97
C THR A 421 3.68 21.92 -10.15
N ASP A 422 4.18 20.69 -10.03
CA ASP A 422 4.21 19.73 -11.14
C ASP A 422 2.82 19.15 -11.46
N PHE A 423 1.92 19.10 -10.48
CA PHE A 423 0.61 18.43 -10.51
C PHE A 423 -0.51 19.32 -9.90
N PRO A 424 -0.79 20.48 -10.53
CA PRO A 424 -1.72 21.48 -9.97
C PRO A 424 -3.17 20.99 -9.90
N GLU A 425 -3.58 20.07 -10.77
CA GLU A 425 -4.92 19.47 -10.74
C GLU A 425 -5.10 18.60 -9.48
N GLU A 426 -4.11 17.76 -9.18
CA GLU A 426 -4.10 16.93 -7.99
C GLU A 426 -3.96 17.78 -6.71
N ALA A 427 -3.14 18.83 -6.74
CA ALA A 427 -3.03 19.78 -5.63
C ALA A 427 -4.38 20.45 -5.34
N ALA A 428 -5.10 20.88 -6.39
CA ALA A 428 -6.43 21.45 -6.26
C ALA A 428 -7.46 20.46 -5.70
N GLU A 429 -7.34 19.16 -6.00
CA GLU A 429 -8.18 18.11 -5.42
C GLU A 429 -7.89 17.92 -3.93
N ALA A 430 -6.62 17.87 -3.52
CA ALA A 430 -6.25 17.80 -2.11
C ALA A 430 -6.82 18.99 -1.31
N VAL A 431 -6.78 20.21 -1.87
CA VAL A 431 -7.41 21.39 -1.25
C VAL A 431 -8.92 21.22 -1.05
N LYS A 432 -9.63 20.50 -1.93
CA LYS A 432 -11.08 20.26 -1.77
C LYS A 432 -11.40 19.36 -0.59
N ASN A 433 -10.45 18.59 -0.07
CA ASN A 433 -10.64 17.74 1.09
C ASN A 433 -10.43 18.46 2.42
N LEU A 434 -9.84 19.67 2.39
CA LEU A 434 -9.69 20.53 3.58
C LEU A 434 -11.03 20.99 4.15
N PRO A 435 -11.16 21.11 5.50
CA PRO A 435 -12.30 21.78 6.13
C PRO A 435 -12.53 23.17 5.56
N ARG A 436 -13.79 23.61 5.42
CA ARG A 436 -14.16 24.85 4.70
C ARG A 436 -13.34 26.09 5.10
N ARG A 437 -13.09 26.27 6.40
CA ARG A 437 -12.30 27.39 6.93
C ARG A 437 -10.83 27.29 6.50
N VAL A 438 -10.19 26.15 6.73
CA VAL A 438 -8.80 25.86 6.31
C VAL A 438 -8.67 26.01 4.80
N ARG A 439 -9.58 25.40 4.04
CA ARG A 439 -9.62 25.47 2.56
C ARG A 439 -9.57 26.89 2.03
N SER A 440 -10.30 27.81 2.66
CA SER A 440 -10.35 29.21 2.22
C SER A 440 -9.00 29.90 2.41
N MET A 441 -8.33 29.65 3.54
CA MET A 441 -6.98 30.18 3.84
C MET A 441 -5.91 29.58 2.93
N VAL A 442 -5.94 28.26 2.74
CA VAL A 442 -5.02 27.57 1.83
C VAL A 442 -5.17 28.11 0.41
N LYS A 443 -6.40 28.25 -0.09
CA LYS A 443 -6.65 28.84 -1.41
C LYS A 443 -6.15 30.28 -1.53
N SER A 444 -6.26 31.12 -0.50
CA SER A 444 -5.77 32.49 -0.58
C SER A 444 -4.24 32.56 -0.56
N ARG A 445 -3.56 31.67 0.17
CA ARG A 445 -2.11 31.66 0.34
C ARG A 445 -1.36 30.89 -0.76
N MET A 446 -2.01 29.95 -1.44
CA MET A 446 -1.45 29.25 -2.61
C MET A 446 -1.52 30.09 -3.90
N ARG A 447 -2.44 31.07 -4.01
CA ARG A 447 -2.63 31.89 -5.24
C ARG A 447 -1.37 32.54 -5.81
N PRO A 448 -0.40 33.03 -5.02
CA PRO A 448 0.87 33.56 -5.56
C PRO A 448 1.78 32.52 -6.22
N ALA A 449 1.52 31.22 -6.06
CA ALA A 449 2.33 30.13 -6.64
C ALA A 449 1.78 29.59 -7.97
N PHE A 450 0.58 30.00 -8.39
CA PHE A 450 -0.09 29.55 -9.62
C PHE A 450 -0.26 30.65 -10.70
N SER A 451 0.10 31.90 -10.36
CA SER A 451 0.27 33.00 -11.31
C SER A 451 1.71 33.08 -11.78
#